data_AF-A0A7X0BYM1-F1
#
_entry.id   AF-A0A7X0BYM1-F1
#
_cell.length_a   1.000
_cell.length_b   1.000
_cell.length_c   1.000
_cell.angle_alpha   90.00
_cell.angle_beta   90.00
_cell.angle_gamma   90.00
#
_symmetry.space_group_name_H-M   'P 1'
#
loop_
_entity.id
_entity.type
_entity.pdbx_description
1 polymer ?
#
loop_
_entity_poly.entity_id
_entity_poly.type
_entity_poly.pdbx_seq_one_letter_code
_entity_poly.pdbx_strand_id
1 'polypeptide(L)'
;MPHDDMLALYADCARRAEKLRRGGVEVVLVTGCETSAFGPGFIPGDTYGDRLSAMAAADLEWWQSIGEVIPRFNAFLAEAAETVRPLFGGRVTYAAGPWEFIDWTPFDVVGVDAYRAAYNAGHFREELRAHFGHGKPVAVTEFGTCAYQGAAGRGGHAWMVPEGARPDEGEQVRYLTELLDVFEEEGVETALWFTFAGYTRTGPADLGSYGVVRMLGATTWEPKEVFHAMAARYGRG
;
A
#
# COMPACT_ATOMS: atom_id res chain seq x y z
N MET A 1 10.34 8.59 -12.76
CA MET A 1 11.65 8.97 -12.18
C MET A 1 12.66 7.93 -12.64
N PRO A 2 13.82 8.33 -13.20
CA PRO A 2 14.93 7.43 -13.50
C PRO A 2 15.40 6.64 -12.26
N HIS A 3 16.10 5.53 -12.49
CA HIS A 3 16.64 4.67 -11.43
C HIS A 3 17.51 5.47 -10.44
N ASP A 4 18.58 6.11 -10.91
CA ASP A 4 19.53 6.85 -10.05
C ASP A 4 18.85 7.95 -9.23
N ASP A 5 17.83 8.60 -9.80
CA ASP A 5 17.04 9.62 -9.11
C ASP A 5 16.23 9.02 -7.95
N MET A 6 15.70 7.81 -8.10
CA MET A 6 15.03 7.08 -7.02
C MET A 6 16.01 6.73 -5.90
N LEU A 7 17.21 6.22 -6.23
CA LEU A 7 18.23 5.91 -5.22
C LEU A 7 18.69 7.17 -4.48
N ALA A 8 18.88 8.28 -5.19
CA ALA A 8 19.23 9.56 -4.59
C ALA A 8 18.13 10.07 -3.65
N LEU A 9 16.86 9.91 -4.03
CA LEU A 9 15.72 10.22 -3.16
C LEU A 9 15.71 9.34 -1.91
N TYR A 10 15.90 8.02 -2.07
CA TYR A 10 15.94 7.10 -0.93
C TYR A 10 17.10 7.40 0.02
N ALA A 11 18.26 7.77 -0.50
CA ALA A 11 19.39 8.23 0.32
C ALA A 11 19.07 9.52 1.09
N ASP A 12 18.36 10.48 0.50
CA ASP A 12 17.90 11.68 1.21
C ASP A 12 16.88 11.33 2.30
N CYS A 13 15.90 10.47 1.99
CA CYS A 13 14.93 9.95 2.95
C CYS A 13 15.62 9.23 4.12
N ALA A 14 16.64 8.42 3.86
CA ALA A 14 17.40 7.71 4.88
C ALA A 14 18.10 8.66 5.86
N ARG A 15 18.74 9.75 5.36
CA ARG A 15 19.36 10.75 6.23
C ARG A 15 18.33 11.49 7.10
N ARG A 16 17.14 11.77 6.56
CA ARG A 16 16.04 12.39 7.31
C ARG A 16 15.47 11.45 8.37
N ALA A 17 15.26 10.18 8.01
CA ALA A 17 14.82 9.13 8.92
C ALA A 17 15.82 8.95 10.07
N GLU A 18 17.12 8.95 9.78
CA GLU A 18 18.18 8.85 10.81
C GLU A 18 18.18 10.06 11.75
N LYS A 19 17.92 11.27 11.24
CA LYS A 19 17.77 12.46 12.08
C LYS A 19 16.60 12.32 13.06
N LEU A 20 15.45 11.82 12.58
CA LEU A 20 14.29 11.54 13.45
C LEU A 20 14.64 10.48 14.49
N ARG A 21 15.23 9.34 14.06
CA ARG A 21 15.61 8.24 14.94
C ARG A 21 16.57 8.66 16.05
N ARG A 22 17.59 9.46 15.74
CA ARG A 22 18.52 10.03 16.73
C ARG A 22 17.84 11.00 17.70
N GLY A 23 16.66 11.53 17.34
CA GLY A 23 15.79 12.30 18.22
C GLY A 23 14.98 11.45 19.21
N GLY A 24 15.11 10.12 19.18
CA GLY A 24 14.49 9.20 20.14
C GLY A 24 13.17 8.58 19.70
N VAL A 25 12.75 8.75 18.43
CA VAL A 25 11.58 8.06 17.88
C VAL A 25 11.99 6.78 17.15
N GLU A 26 11.16 5.76 17.23
CA GLU A 26 11.31 4.60 16.35
C GLU A 26 10.91 4.99 14.91
N VAL A 27 11.71 4.56 13.94
CA VAL A 27 11.47 4.84 12.53
C VAL A 27 11.72 3.58 11.73
N VAL A 28 10.81 3.27 10.81
CA VAL A 28 10.98 2.29 9.74
C VAL A 28 10.99 3.06 8.43
N LEU A 29 11.99 2.83 7.58
CA LEU A 29 12.09 3.46 6.26
C LEU A 29 11.50 2.54 5.20
N VAL A 30 10.52 3.04 4.45
CA VAL A 30 9.93 2.34 3.29
C VAL A 30 10.61 2.84 2.01
N THR A 31 11.35 1.98 1.32
CA THR A 31 12.12 2.33 0.11
C THR A 31 11.31 2.12 -1.18
N GLY A 32 10.14 2.76 -1.24
CA GLY A 32 9.23 2.70 -2.39
C GLY A 32 7.95 1.92 -2.13
N CYS A 33 6.98 2.11 -3.02
CA CYS A 33 5.68 1.47 -3.03
C CYS A 33 5.32 1.14 -4.48
N GLU A 34 4.94 -0.11 -4.76
CA GLU A 34 4.48 -0.59 -6.07
C GLU A 34 5.37 -0.13 -7.25
N THR A 35 6.68 -0.07 -7.03
CA THR A 35 7.64 0.57 -7.94
C THR A 35 7.72 -0.15 -9.29
N SER A 36 7.37 -1.44 -9.38
CA SER A 36 7.26 -2.12 -10.66
C SER A 36 6.17 -1.52 -11.58
N ALA A 37 5.11 -0.94 -11.01
CA ALA A 37 4.02 -0.29 -11.72
C ALA A 37 4.19 1.24 -11.81
N PHE A 38 4.66 1.90 -10.75
CA PHE A 38 4.86 3.35 -10.75
C PHE A 38 6.12 3.78 -11.49
N GLY A 39 7.20 3.01 -11.36
CA GLY A 39 8.48 3.24 -12.00
C GLY A 39 8.50 2.80 -13.47
N PRO A 40 9.31 3.45 -14.32
CA PRO A 40 9.60 2.92 -15.65
C PRO A 40 10.57 1.73 -15.58
N GLY A 41 10.58 0.89 -16.62
CA GLY A 41 11.61 -0.14 -16.81
C GLY A 41 11.32 -1.52 -16.22
N PHE A 42 10.17 -1.69 -15.57
CA PHE A 42 9.72 -2.99 -15.07
C PHE A 42 8.52 -3.48 -15.89
N ILE A 43 7.31 -3.04 -15.55
CA ILE A 43 6.11 -3.41 -16.29
C ILE A 43 6.03 -2.59 -17.59
N PRO A 44 5.70 -3.21 -18.75
CA PRO A 44 5.57 -2.50 -20.01
C PRO A 44 4.45 -1.45 -20.00
N GLY A 45 4.74 -0.26 -20.51
CA GLY A 45 3.80 0.86 -20.65
C GLY A 45 4.52 2.20 -20.45
N ASP A 46 4.01 3.27 -21.07
CA ASP A 46 4.65 4.59 -21.01
C ASP A 46 4.26 5.32 -19.71
N THR A 47 2.98 5.27 -19.36
CA THR A 47 2.45 5.87 -18.14
C THR A 47 2.07 4.83 -17.08
N TYR A 48 1.92 5.29 -15.84
CA TYR A 48 1.35 4.47 -14.77
C TYR A 48 -0.04 3.93 -15.13
N GLY A 49 -0.87 4.75 -15.78
CA GLY A 49 -2.20 4.34 -16.23
C GLY A 49 -2.15 3.23 -17.28
N ASP A 50 -1.19 3.29 -18.20
CA ASP A 50 -1.00 2.24 -19.20
C ASP A 50 -0.59 0.92 -18.54
N ARG A 51 0.34 0.97 -17.57
CA ARG A 51 0.82 -0.19 -16.83
C ARG A 51 -0.27 -0.85 -16.00
N LEU A 52 -1.09 -0.06 -15.28
CA LEU A 52 -2.26 -0.57 -14.57
C LEU A 52 -3.28 -1.21 -15.51
N SER A 53 -3.57 -0.55 -16.63
CA SER A 53 -4.55 -1.05 -17.60
C SER A 53 -4.07 -2.35 -18.24
N ALA A 54 -2.78 -2.45 -18.54
CA ALA A 54 -2.15 -3.67 -19.05
C ALA A 54 -2.28 -4.82 -18.04
N MET A 55 -1.94 -4.60 -16.76
CA MET A 55 -2.10 -5.62 -15.71
C MET A 55 -3.56 -6.06 -15.53
N ALA A 56 -4.50 -5.11 -15.58
CA ALA A 56 -5.92 -5.40 -15.41
C ALA A 56 -6.50 -6.22 -16.57
N ALA A 57 -5.97 -6.06 -17.78
CA ALA A 57 -6.39 -6.77 -18.98
C ALA A 57 -5.52 -8.01 -19.30
N ALA A 58 -4.46 -8.25 -18.53
CA ALA A 58 -3.47 -9.27 -18.80
C ALA A 58 -4.04 -10.69 -18.66
N ASP A 59 -3.68 -11.55 -19.62
CA ASP A 59 -3.88 -12.99 -19.52
C ASP A 59 -2.65 -13.67 -18.92
N LEU A 60 -2.72 -15.00 -18.78
CA LEU A 60 -1.64 -15.78 -18.20
C LEU A 60 -0.35 -15.70 -19.05
N GLU A 61 -0.46 -15.59 -20.36
CA GLU A 61 0.70 -15.48 -21.26
C GLU A 61 1.44 -14.16 -21.02
N TRP A 62 0.70 -13.07 -20.86
CA TRP A 62 1.28 -11.77 -20.50
C TRP A 62 2.00 -11.83 -19.15
N TRP A 63 1.38 -12.41 -18.12
CA TRP A 63 2.01 -12.56 -16.80
C TRP A 63 3.26 -13.44 -16.84
N GLN A 64 3.29 -14.47 -17.69
CA GLN A 64 4.49 -15.28 -17.91
C GLN A 64 5.59 -14.49 -18.63
N SER A 65 5.22 -13.64 -19.58
CA SER A 65 6.17 -12.83 -20.36
C SER A 65 6.96 -11.84 -19.51
N ILE A 66 6.40 -11.37 -18.39
CA ILE A 66 7.07 -10.47 -17.46
C ILE A 66 7.90 -11.20 -16.40
N GLY A 67 8.05 -12.54 -16.46
CA GLY A 67 8.83 -13.31 -15.49
C GLY A 67 10.29 -12.84 -15.36
N GLU A 68 10.90 -12.38 -16.47
CA GLU A 68 12.25 -11.80 -16.48
C GLU A 68 12.35 -10.43 -15.77
N VAL A 69 11.21 -9.76 -15.53
CA VAL A 69 11.15 -8.51 -14.76
C VAL A 69 11.45 -8.76 -13.28
N ILE A 70 11.05 -9.91 -12.74
CA ILE A 70 11.20 -10.27 -11.31
C ILE A 70 12.66 -10.17 -10.83
N PRO A 71 13.66 -10.84 -11.46
CA PRO A 71 15.04 -10.74 -10.99
C PRO A 71 15.62 -9.34 -11.15
N ARG A 72 15.27 -8.62 -12.23
CA ARG A 72 15.72 -7.23 -12.44
C ARG A 72 15.15 -6.29 -11.38
N PHE A 73 13.89 -6.49 -11.02
CA PHE A 73 13.23 -5.70 -9.98
C PHE A 73 13.80 -5.98 -8.59
N ASN A 74 14.04 -7.25 -8.26
CA ASN A 74 14.68 -7.61 -6.99
C ASN A 74 16.12 -7.10 -6.90
N ALA A 75 16.88 -7.06 -7.99
CA ALA A 75 18.19 -6.43 -8.02
C ALA A 75 18.11 -4.92 -7.71
N PHE A 76 17.13 -4.21 -8.28
CA PHE A 76 16.87 -2.81 -7.96
C PHE A 76 16.52 -2.61 -6.47
N LEU A 77 15.66 -3.46 -5.91
CA LEU A 77 15.27 -3.37 -4.50
C LEU A 77 16.45 -3.65 -3.55
N ALA A 78 17.32 -4.59 -3.90
CA ALA A 78 18.57 -4.82 -3.18
C ALA A 78 19.47 -3.58 -3.21
N GLU A 79 19.64 -2.95 -4.38
CA GLU A 79 20.42 -1.72 -4.54
C GLU A 79 19.83 -0.54 -3.74
N ALA A 80 18.49 -0.43 -3.71
CA ALA A 80 17.80 0.57 -2.88
C ALA A 80 18.08 0.35 -1.39
N ALA A 81 18.02 -0.90 -0.91
CA ALA A 81 18.37 -1.23 0.47
C ALA A 81 19.86 -0.93 0.77
N GLU A 82 20.78 -1.38 -0.09
CA GLU A 82 22.22 -1.11 0.04
C GLU A 82 22.54 0.38 0.08
N THR A 83 21.82 1.19 -0.69
CA THR A 83 21.97 2.65 -0.72
C THR A 83 21.61 3.30 0.61
N VAL A 84 20.55 2.82 1.29
CA VAL A 84 20.05 3.46 2.52
C VAL A 84 20.74 2.93 3.79
N ARG A 85 21.21 1.68 3.79
CA ARG A 85 21.77 1.01 4.98
C ARG A 85 22.92 1.75 5.66
N PRO A 86 23.92 2.32 4.95
CA PRO A 86 24.98 3.09 5.58
C PRO A 86 24.52 4.41 6.20
N LEU A 87 23.34 4.91 5.79
CA LEU A 87 22.82 6.24 6.13
C LEU A 87 21.78 6.19 7.25
N PHE A 88 21.18 5.03 7.51
CA PHE A 88 20.08 4.86 8.45
C PHE A 88 20.24 3.59 9.31
N GLY A 89 20.19 3.76 10.63
CA GLY A 89 20.37 2.67 11.60
C GLY A 89 19.08 2.01 12.08
N GLY A 90 17.92 2.34 11.50
CA GLY A 90 16.63 1.71 11.82
C GLY A 90 16.26 0.59 10.85
N ARG A 91 15.01 0.12 10.94
CA ARG A 91 14.50 -0.97 10.10
C ARG A 91 14.12 -0.46 8.71
N VAL A 92 14.39 -1.25 7.68
CA VAL A 92 14.09 -0.92 6.27
C VAL A 92 13.11 -1.94 5.70
N THR A 93 12.14 -1.45 4.94
CA THR A 93 11.13 -2.26 4.24
C THR A 93 10.84 -1.68 2.86
N TYR A 94 10.01 -2.38 2.10
CA TYR A 94 9.40 -1.97 0.85
C TYR A 94 7.88 -2.21 0.94
N ALA A 95 7.05 -1.45 0.23
CA ALA A 95 5.59 -1.65 0.17
C ALA A 95 5.21 -2.36 -1.13
N ALA A 96 4.90 -3.65 -1.03
CA ALA A 96 4.70 -4.51 -2.18
C ALA A 96 3.22 -4.67 -2.54
N GLY A 97 2.91 -4.44 -3.81
CA GLY A 97 1.62 -4.82 -4.39
C GLY A 97 1.49 -6.34 -4.51
N PRO A 98 0.27 -6.90 -4.56
CA PRO A 98 0.04 -8.35 -4.58
C PRO A 98 0.59 -9.07 -5.82
N TRP A 99 0.99 -8.34 -6.87
CA TRP A 99 1.63 -8.88 -8.07
C TRP A 99 3.17 -8.94 -7.98
N GLU A 100 3.77 -8.36 -6.94
CA GLU A 100 5.22 -8.25 -6.82
C GLU A 100 5.82 -9.43 -6.04
N PHE A 101 6.58 -10.27 -6.73
CA PHE A 101 7.34 -11.36 -6.11
C PHE A 101 8.70 -10.85 -5.59
N ILE A 102 8.76 -10.54 -4.30
CA ILE A 102 9.91 -9.89 -3.68
C ILE A 102 10.85 -10.89 -2.99
N ASP A 103 12.15 -10.75 -3.23
CA ASP A 103 13.20 -11.26 -2.36
C ASP A 103 13.34 -10.33 -1.16
N TRP A 104 12.84 -10.78 -0.01
CA TRP A 104 12.86 -10.00 1.22
C TRP A 104 14.22 -10.02 1.93
N THR A 105 15.22 -10.75 1.44
CA THR A 105 16.56 -10.87 2.06
C THR A 105 17.17 -9.52 2.49
N PRO A 106 17.18 -8.45 1.67
CA PRO A 106 17.83 -7.18 2.04
C PRO A 106 17.04 -6.31 3.05
N PHE A 107 15.77 -6.63 3.31
CA PHE A 107 14.85 -5.88 4.17
C PHE A 107 14.74 -6.47 5.58
N ASP A 108 14.24 -5.69 6.55
CA ASP A 108 14.01 -6.19 7.92
C ASP A 108 12.56 -6.60 8.16
N VAL A 109 11.64 -6.05 7.39
CA VAL A 109 10.19 -6.22 7.50
C VAL A 109 9.63 -6.57 6.12
N VAL A 110 8.60 -7.42 6.09
CA VAL A 110 7.79 -7.69 4.90
C VAL A 110 6.67 -6.67 4.86
N GLY A 111 6.72 -5.71 3.94
CA GLY A 111 5.69 -4.68 3.77
C GLY A 111 4.77 -4.98 2.59
N VAL A 112 3.48 -5.15 2.85
CA VAL A 112 2.51 -5.59 1.84
C VAL A 112 1.27 -4.70 1.78
N ASP A 113 0.77 -4.48 0.57
CA ASP A 113 -0.45 -3.75 0.30
C ASP A 113 -1.62 -4.75 0.29
N ALA A 114 -2.22 -4.94 1.47
CA ALA A 114 -3.12 -6.04 1.77
C ALA A 114 -4.59 -5.69 1.50
N TYR A 115 -4.94 -5.55 0.22
CA TYR A 115 -6.32 -5.33 -0.20
C TYR A 115 -7.12 -6.64 -0.29
N ARG A 116 -8.05 -6.84 0.64
CA ARG A 116 -9.10 -7.86 0.50
C ARG A 116 -10.10 -7.41 -0.56
N ALA A 117 -10.48 -8.32 -1.44
CA ALA A 117 -11.42 -8.13 -2.54
C ALA A 117 -12.36 -9.34 -2.67
N ALA A 118 -13.33 -9.28 -3.59
CA ALA A 118 -14.28 -10.37 -3.79
C ALA A 118 -13.60 -11.67 -4.26
N TYR A 119 -12.53 -11.56 -5.06
CA TYR A 119 -11.85 -12.72 -5.63
C TYR A 119 -10.99 -13.48 -4.62
N ASN A 120 -10.45 -12.81 -3.59
CA ASN A 120 -9.60 -13.44 -2.57
C ASN A 120 -10.25 -13.54 -1.19
N ALA A 121 -11.49 -13.08 -1.00
CA ALA A 121 -12.15 -13.09 0.31
C ALA A 121 -12.09 -14.45 1.03
N GLY A 122 -12.17 -15.57 0.29
CA GLY A 122 -12.12 -16.92 0.85
C GLY A 122 -10.72 -17.36 1.33
N HIS A 123 -9.65 -16.76 0.84
CA HIS A 123 -8.26 -17.16 1.14
C HIS A 123 -7.35 -15.99 1.53
N PHE A 124 -7.88 -14.77 1.70
CA PHE A 124 -7.12 -13.56 2.04
C PHE A 124 -6.28 -13.74 3.30
N ARG A 125 -6.82 -14.40 4.32
CA ARG A 125 -6.09 -14.69 5.55
C ARG A 125 -4.91 -15.64 5.31
N GLU A 126 -5.07 -16.61 4.41
CA GLU A 126 -3.99 -17.55 4.05
C GLU A 126 -2.90 -16.85 3.24
N GLU A 127 -3.29 -15.95 2.32
CA GLU A 127 -2.36 -15.08 1.59
C GLU A 127 -1.54 -14.22 2.54
N LEU A 128 -2.20 -13.53 3.49
CA LEU A 128 -1.53 -12.73 4.51
C LEU A 128 -0.57 -13.57 5.35
N ARG A 129 -1.02 -14.74 5.83
CA ARG A 129 -0.21 -15.66 6.63
C ARG A 129 1.03 -16.13 5.89
N ALA A 130 0.94 -16.35 4.58
CA ALA A 130 2.07 -16.82 3.78
C ALA A 130 3.29 -15.89 3.86
N HIS A 131 3.08 -14.58 4.03
CA HIS A 131 4.17 -13.60 4.16
C HIS A 131 5.04 -13.81 5.41
N PHE A 132 4.49 -14.38 6.49
CA PHE A 132 5.28 -14.75 7.67
C PHE A 132 6.28 -15.87 7.39
N GLY A 133 6.11 -16.63 6.29
CA GLY A 133 7.03 -17.67 5.84
C GLY A 133 8.45 -17.17 5.53
N HIS A 134 8.63 -15.85 5.36
CA HIS A 134 9.95 -15.23 5.23
C HIS A 134 10.73 -15.11 6.55
N GLY A 135 10.12 -15.45 7.69
CA GLY A 135 10.77 -15.40 9.01
C GLY A 135 11.05 -13.98 9.50
N LYS A 136 10.33 -12.99 8.99
CA LYS A 136 10.45 -11.55 9.31
C LYS A 136 9.09 -11.01 9.78
N PRO A 137 9.05 -9.93 10.58
CA PRO A 137 7.80 -9.25 10.88
C PRO A 137 7.08 -8.80 9.60
N VAL A 138 5.75 -8.82 9.63
CA VAL A 138 4.90 -8.40 8.52
C VAL A 138 4.22 -7.09 8.89
N ALA A 139 4.27 -6.12 7.99
CA ALA A 139 3.55 -4.85 8.06
C ALA A 139 2.60 -4.73 6.87
N VAL A 140 1.34 -4.39 7.14
CA VAL A 140 0.41 -3.98 6.10
C VAL A 140 0.66 -2.50 5.80
N THR A 141 1.40 -2.24 4.73
CA THR A 141 1.81 -0.88 4.32
C THR A 141 0.68 -0.10 3.69
N GLU A 142 -0.35 -0.79 3.21
CA GLU A 142 -1.52 -0.19 2.61
C GLU A 142 -2.73 -1.14 2.71
N PHE A 143 -3.88 -0.60 3.15
CA PHE A 143 -5.20 -1.22 2.98
C PHE A 143 -6.29 -0.14 3.02
N GLY A 144 -7.48 -0.44 2.52
CA GLY A 144 -8.64 0.45 2.66
C GLY A 144 -9.73 0.18 1.64
N THR A 145 -10.81 0.97 1.71
CA THR A 145 -11.85 0.98 0.69
C THR A 145 -12.51 2.36 0.55
N CYS A 146 -13.33 2.53 -0.48
CA CYS A 146 -14.10 3.76 -0.73
C CYS A 146 -15.50 3.72 -0.09
N ALA A 147 -16.13 4.87 0.05
CA ALA A 147 -17.40 5.05 0.77
C ALA A 147 -18.65 4.80 -0.10
N TYR A 148 -18.75 3.63 -0.75
CA TYR A 148 -19.94 3.22 -1.50
C TYR A 148 -20.23 1.73 -1.38
N GLN A 149 -21.49 1.36 -1.59
CA GLN A 149 -21.95 -0.02 -1.48
C GLN A 149 -21.17 -0.97 -2.41
N GLY A 150 -20.52 -1.98 -1.84
CA GLY A 150 -19.75 -2.97 -2.58
C GLY A 150 -18.33 -2.54 -2.94
N ALA A 151 -17.87 -1.37 -2.48
CA ALA A 151 -16.49 -0.94 -2.66
C ALA A 151 -15.49 -1.94 -2.05
N ALA A 152 -15.86 -2.59 -0.94
CA ALA A 152 -15.05 -3.59 -0.28
C ALA A 152 -14.63 -4.71 -1.24
N GLY A 153 -15.56 -5.17 -2.09
CA GLY A 153 -15.31 -6.26 -3.03
C GLY A 153 -14.33 -5.92 -4.16
N ARG A 154 -13.93 -4.66 -4.31
CA ARG A 154 -13.09 -4.18 -5.41
C ARG A 154 -11.60 -4.07 -5.05
N GLY A 155 -11.23 -4.31 -3.78
CA GLY A 155 -9.84 -4.20 -3.31
C GLY A 155 -9.22 -2.85 -3.65
N GLY A 156 -7.95 -2.85 -4.08
CA GLY A 156 -7.21 -1.65 -4.48
C GLY A 156 -7.81 -0.87 -5.67
N HIS A 157 -8.83 -1.41 -6.35
CA HIS A 157 -9.54 -0.75 -7.44
C HIS A 157 -10.84 -0.05 -7.04
N ALA A 158 -11.15 0.06 -5.74
CA ALA A 158 -12.35 0.74 -5.27
C ALA A 158 -12.44 2.22 -5.73
N TRP A 159 -11.33 2.87 -6.09
CA TRP A 159 -11.36 4.22 -6.65
C TRP A 159 -12.04 4.32 -8.03
N MET A 160 -12.18 3.20 -8.76
CA MET A 160 -12.94 3.11 -10.01
C MET A 160 -14.41 2.92 -9.68
N VAL A 161 -15.10 4.03 -9.39
CA VAL A 161 -16.50 4.05 -8.96
C VAL A 161 -17.41 3.57 -10.11
N PRO A 162 -18.20 2.50 -9.90
CA PRO A 162 -19.20 2.08 -10.89
C PRO A 162 -20.26 3.15 -11.14
N GLU A 163 -20.82 3.18 -12.36
CA GLU A 163 -21.98 4.01 -12.65
C GLU A 163 -23.16 3.63 -11.73
N GLY A 164 -23.81 4.63 -11.15
CA GLY A 164 -24.93 4.42 -10.21
C GLY A 164 -24.53 3.92 -8.83
N ALA A 165 -23.24 3.89 -8.48
CA ALA A 165 -22.78 3.55 -7.14
C ALA A 165 -23.47 4.43 -6.07
N ARG A 166 -23.92 3.79 -4.99
CA ARG A 166 -24.64 4.44 -3.90
C ARG A 166 -23.68 4.74 -2.74
N PRO A 167 -23.60 5.99 -2.25
CA PRO A 167 -22.79 6.33 -1.09
C PRO A 167 -23.13 5.48 0.14
N ASP A 168 -22.10 5.04 0.85
CA ASP A 168 -22.15 4.26 2.08
C ASP A 168 -20.82 4.39 2.82
N GLU A 169 -20.71 5.32 3.77
CA GLU A 169 -19.52 5.45 4.61
C GLU A 169 -19.34 4.25 5.55
N GLY A 170 -20.44 3.57 5.90
CA GLY A 170 -20.41 2.37 6.71
C GLY A 170 -19.67 1.21 6.05
N GLU A 171 -19.53 1.20 4.72
CA GLU A 171 -18.69 0.23 4.00
C GLU A 171 -17.23 0.31 4.46
N GLN A 172 -16.69 1.52 4.62
CA GLN A 172 -15.33 1.72 5.12
C GLN A 172 -15.19 1.21 6.56
N VAL A 173 -16.19 1.45 7.41
CA VAL A 173 -16.20 0.99 8.81
C VAL A 173 -16.19 -0.53 8.91
N ARG A 174 -17.03 -1.22 8.11
CA ARG A 174 -17.08 -2.69 8.07
C ARG A 174 -15.75 -3.27 7.59
N TYR A 175 -15.20 -2.71 6.50
CA TYR A 175 -13.90 -3.12 5.95
C TYR A 175 -12.76 -2.93 6.96
N LEU A 176 -12.70 -1.77 7.61
CA LEU A 176 -11.71 -1.47 8.64
C LEU A 176 -11.78 -2.48 9.78
N THR A 177 -12.98 -2.74 10.31
CA THR A 177 -13.17 -3.64 11.45
C THR A 177 -12.78 -5.07 11.09
N GLU A 178 -13.29 -5.59 9.97
CA GLU A 178 -12.97 -6.93 9.47
C GLU A 178 -11.46 -7.15 9.33
N LEU A 179 -10.76 -6.22 8.66
CA LEU A 179 -9.34 -6.42 8.37
C LEU A 179 -8.45 -6.18 9.58
N LEU A 180 -8.75 -5.22 10.45
CA LEU A 180 -7.98 -5.06 11.68
C LEU A 180 -8.07 -6.30 12.58
N ASP A 181 -9.25 -6.94 12.67
CA ASP A 181 -9.39 -8.18 13.43
C ASP A 181 -8.55 -9.32 12.80
N VAL A 182 -8.53 -9.43 11.46
CA VAL A 182 -7.63 -10.38 10.76
C VAL A 182 -6.15 -10.07 11.04
N PHE A 183 -5.74 -8.81 10.93
CA PHE A 183 -4.35 -8.40 11.10
C PHE A 183 -3.85 -8.65 12.52
N GLU A 184 -4.68 -8.36 13.52
CA GLU A 184 -4.35 -8.63 14.92
C GLU A 184 -4.27 -10.15 15.22
N GLU A 185 -5.20 -10.93 14.68
CA GLU A 185 -5.19 -12.40 14.86
C GLU A 185 -3.98 -13.07 14.20
N GLU A 186 -3.54 -12.58 13.04
CA GLU A 186 -2.34 -13.10 12.35
C GLU A 186 -1.02 -12.52 12.92
N GLY A 187 -1.08 -11.50 13.78
CA GLY A 187 0.10 -10.90 14.41
C GLY A 187 0.86 -9.93 13.50
N VAL A 188 0.15 -9.21 12.62
CA VAL A 188 0.72 -8.11 11.83
C VAL A 188 1.20 -7.00 12.78
N GLU A 189 2.41 -6.48 12.54
CA GLU A 189 3.05 -5.51 13.43
C GLU A 189 2.44 -4.11 13.32
N THR A 190 2.05 -3.71 12.11
CA THR A 190 1.37 -2.42 11.85
C THR A 190 0.51 -2.53 10.60
N ALA A 191 -0.60 -1.78 10.57
CA ALA A 191 -1.48 -1.68 9.41
C ALA A 191 -1.82 -0.22 9.11
N LEU A 192 -1.57 0.22 7.87
CA LEU A 192 -1.71 1.62 7.47
C LEU A 192 -2.90 1.78 6.50
N TRP A 193 -3.92 2.54 6.93
CA TRP A 193 -5.04 2.87 6.08
C TRP A 193 -4.62 3.86 4.99
N PHE A 194 -4.79 3.48 3.73
CA PHE A 194 -4.73 4.40 2.62
C PHE A 194 -6.12 5.02 2.49
N THR A 195 -6.34 6.31 2.76
CA THR A 195 -5.39 7.36 3.18
C THR A 195 -6.10 8.35 4.12
N PHE A 196 -5.43 9.41 4.57
CA PHE A 196 -6.09 10.47 5.33
C PHE A 196 -7.19 11.14 4.49
N ALA A 197 -6.83 11.65 3.31
CA ALA A 197 -7.73 12.39 2.43
C ALA A 197 -7.46 12.12 0.96
N GLY A 198 -8.52 12.09 0.14
CA GLY A 198 -8.40 12.20 -1.31
C GLY A 198 -8.33 13.66 -1.72
N TYR A 199 -7.15 14.30 -1.58
CA TYR A 199 -6.97 15.74 -1.79
C TYR A 199 -7.48 16.28 -3.13
N THR A 200 -7.52 15.44 -4.17
CA THR A 200 -8.00 15.78 -5.51
C THR A 200 -9.40 15.26 -5.82
N ARG A 201 -10.05 14.57 -4.88
CA ARG A 201 -11.38 13.95 -5.03
C ARG A 201 -12.42 14.70 -4.18
N THR A 202 -12.83 15.86 -4.66
CA THR A 202 -13.79 16.75 -3.99
C THR A 202 -15.21 16.60 -4.53
N GLY A 203 -16.21 16.98 -3.74
CA GLY A 203 -17.61 16.93 -4.16
C GLY A 203 -18.05 15.50 -4.51
N PRO A 204 -18.79 15.29 -5.62
CA PRO A 204 -19.20 13.94 -6.03
C PRO A 204 -18.05 12.95 -6.26
N ALA A 205 -16.84 13.43 -6.57
CA ALA A 205 -15.67 12.58 -6.78
C ALA A 205 -15.13 11.95 -5.49
N ASP A 206 -15.50 12.48 -4.31
CA ASP A 206 -15.14 11.91 -3.00
C ASP A 206 -15.63 10.46 -2.85
N LEU A 207 -16.65 10.07 -3.62
CA LEU A 207 -17.15 8.71 -3.62
C LEU A 207 -16.06 7.69 -3.99
N GLY A 208 -15.10 8.06 -4.85
CA GLY A 208 -13.94 7.23 -5.20
C GLY A 208 -12.70 7.52 -4.36
N SER A 209 -12.84 8.19 -3.22
CA SER A 209 -11.77 8.48 -2.28
C SER A 209 -11.70 7.40 -1.21
N TYR A 210 -10.50 6.89 -0.96
CA TYR A 210 -10.24 6.07 0.21
C TYR A 210 -10.05 6.89 1.50
N GLY A 211 -10.02 8.23 1.39
CA GLY A 211 -9.79 9.13 2.51
C GLY A 211 -10.76 8.88 3.66
N VAL A 212 -10.25 8.87 4.90
CA VAL A 212 -11.07 8.88 6.12
C VAL A 212 -11.77 10.22 6.35
N VAL A 213 -11.36 11.28 5.64
CA VAL A 213 -12.05 12.57 5.62
C VAL A 213 -12.54 12.92 4.21
N ARG A 214 -13.59 13.73 4.15
CA ARG A 214 -14.06 14.39 2.92
C ARG A 214 -13.47 15.79 2.84
N MET A 215 -12.86 16.12 1.71
CA MET A 215 -12.32 17.46 1.47
C MET A 215 -13.44 18.44 1.09
N LEU A 216 -13.52 19.56 1.82
CA LEU A 216 -14.43 20.67 1.57
C LEU A 216 -13.74 21.86 0.88
N GLY A 217 -12.40 21.85 0.85
CA GLY A 217 -11.54 22.86 0.24
C GLY A 217 -10.08 22.39 0.26
N ALA A 218 -9.12 23.29 0.05
CA ALA A 218 -7.70 22.93 0.00
C ALA A 218 -7.16 22.43 1.35
N THR A 219 -7.65 22.99 2.45
CA THR A 219 -7.21 22.67 3.83
C THR A 219 -8.35 22.37 4.78
N THR A 220 -9.60 22.49 4.32
CA THR A 220 -10.81 22.26 5.12
C THR A 220 -11.42 20.91 4.76
N TRP A 221 -11.81 20.14 5.78
CA TRP A 221 -12.35 18.80 5.62
C TRP A 221 -13.32 18.47 6.76
N GLU A 222 -14.15 17.43 6.55
CA GLU A 222 -15.02 16.84 7.56
C GLU A 222 -14.74 15.34 7.70
N PRO A 223 -14.83 14.76 8.91
CA PRO A 223 -14.58 13.33 9.12
C PRO A 223 -15.71 12.49 8.50
N LYS A 224 -15.34 11.33 7.93
CA LYS A 224 -16.29 10.26 7.58
C LYS A 224 -16.51 9.33 8.76
N GLU A 225 -17.52 8.46 8.70
CA GLU A 225 -17.79 7.45 9.75
C GLU A 225 -16.52 6.63 10.12
N VAL A 226 -15.70 6.25 9.14
CA VAL A 226 -14.46 5.49 9.37
C VAL A 226 -13.42 6.26 10.20
N PHE A 227 -13.37 7.58 10.13
CA PHE A 227 -12.48 8.39 10.98
C PHE A 227 -12.81 8.17 12.46
N HIS A 228 -14.10 8.20 12.79
CA HIS A 228 -14.58 7.99 14.16
C HIS A 228 -14.37 6.54 14.60
N ALA A 229 -14.63 5.57 13.72
CA ALA A 229 -14.38 4.15 13.99
C ALA A 229 -12.89 3.89 14.28
N MET A 230 -12.00 4.47 13.48
CA MET A 230 -10.55 4.37 13.64
C MET A 230 -10.07 5.00 14.95
N ALA A 231 -10.53 6.20 15.28
CA ALA A 231 -10.21 6.87 16.54
C ALA A 231 -10.68 6.04 17.75
N ALA A 232 -11.88 5.47 17.67
CA ALA A 232 -12.41 4.60 18.73
C ALA A 232 -11.64 3.27 18.84
N ARG A 233 -11.14 2.72 17.73
CA ARG A 233 -10.38 1.46 17.70
C ARG A 233 -9.00 1.63 18.31
N TYR A 234 -8.27 2.67 17.93
CA TYR A 234 -6.90 2.91 18.40
C TYR A 234 -6.83 3.61 19.76
N GLY A 235 -7.89 4.30 20.20
CA GLY A 235 -7.96 4.88 21.56
C GLY A 235 -8.18 3.85 22.68
N ARG A 236 -8.36 2.56 22.34
CA ARG A 236 -8.50 1.46 23.31
C ARG A 236 -7.17 0.79 23.67
N GLY A 237 -6.08 1.18 23.02
CA GLY A 237 -4.71 0.70 23.25
C GLY A 237 -3.88 1.65 24.10
#